data_AF-A0A821JCM0-F1
#
_entry.id   AF-A0A821JCM0-F1
#
_cell.length_a   1.000
_cell.length_b   1.000
_cell.length_c   1.000
_cell.angle_alpha   90.00
_cell.angle_beta   90.00
_cell.angle_gamma   90.00
#
_symmetry.space_group_name_H-M   'P 1'
#
loop_
_entity.id
_entity.type
_entity.pdbx_description
1 polymer ?
#
loop_
_entity_poly.entity_id
_entity_poly.type
_entity_poly.pdbx_seq_one_letter_code
_entity_poly.pdbx_strand_id
1 'polypeptide(L)'
;PNRLENPNIYHLDVGAMYPNIVLTNRLQPSAIVDSTICAQCDLNRPNSRCQRKMDWIWRGTYVPVTRNELQCIQLQLENERFSFNGQSIEKKSFVDTSKKGTNTGRK
;
A
#
# COMPACT_ATOMS: atom_id res chain seq x y z
N PRO A 1 -31.73 -15.57 34.72
CA PRO A 1 -30.98 -16.49 35.58
C PRO A 1 -29.82 -15.78 36.30
N ASN A 2 -30.01 -15.44 37.58
CA ASN A 2 -28.96 -14.81 38.39
C ASN A 2 -28.04 -15.90 38.95
N ARG A 3 -26.80 -15.94 38.46
CA ARG A 3 -25.75 -16.85 38.95
C ARG A 3 -24.67 -16.03 39.67
N LEU A 4 -24.21 -16.54 40.80
CA LEU A 4 -23.15 -15.97 41.62
C LEU A 4 -21.94 -16.91 41.58
N GLU A 5 -21.31 -16.98 40.41
CA GLU A 5 -20.10 -17.76 40.16
C GLU A 5 -18.93 -16.81 39.81
N ASN A 6 -17.70 -17.21 40.16
CA ASN A 6 -16.51 -16.43 39.80
C ASN A 6 -16.29 -16.48 38.29
N PRO A 7 -15.94 -15.36 37.63
CA PRO A 7 -15.74 -15.34 36.19
C PRO A 7 -14.49 -16.10 35.78
N ASN A 8 -14.58 -16.84 34.67
CA ASN A 8 -13.43 -17.49 34.04
C ASN A 8 -12.88 -16.61 32.90
N ILE A 9 -11.57 -16.42 32.89
CA ILE A 9 -10.88 -15.67 31.83
C ILE A 9 -10.48 -16.66 30.73
N TYR A 10 -11.05 -16.50 29.55
CA TYR A 10 -10.75 -17.33 28.38
C TYR A 10 -10.01 -16.54 27.31
N HIS A 11 -9.01 -17.19 26.70
CA HIS A 11 -8.39 -16.74 25.45
C HIS A 11 -8.85 -17.66 24.32
N LEU A 12 -9.55 -17.10 23.36
CA LEU A 12 -9.99 -17.80 22.16
C LEU A 12 -9.13 -17.31 21.00
N ASP A 13 -8.48 -18.24 20.30
CA ASP A 13 -7.63 -17.94 19.15
C ASP A 13 -8.08 -18.73 17.93
N VAL A 14 -7.85 -18.16 16.76
CA VAL A 14 -8.04 -18.83 15.49
C VAL A 14 -6.70 -19.35 15.01
N GLY A 15 -6.51 -20.68 15.11
CA GLY A 15 -5.31 -21.33 14.60
C GLY A 15 -5.08 -21.00 13.13
N ALA A 16 -3.86 -20.59 12.78
CA ALA A 16 -3.47 -20.22 11.42
C ALA A 16 -4.43 -19.24 10.73
N MET A 17 -4.88 -18.20 11.45
CA MET A 17 -5.85 -17.20 10.97
C MET A 17 -5.56 -16.68 9.55
N TYR A 18 -4.37 -16.12 9.30
CA TYR A 18 -4.05 -15.51 7.99
C TYR A 18 -3.94 -16.53 6.85
N PRO A 19 -3.22 -17.67 7.00
CA PRO A 19 -3.27 -18.74 6.00
C PRO A 19 -4.70 -19.16 5.64
N ASN A 20 -5.57 -19.34 6.64
CA ASN A 20 -6.96 -19.73 6.42
C ASN A 20 -7.76 -18.66 5.67
N ILE A 21 -7.58 -17.38 6.01
CA ILE A 21 -8.22 -16.25 5.30
C ILE A 21 -7.76 -16.19 3.84
N VAL A 22 -6.45 -16.35 3.59
CA VAL A 22 -5.86 -16.34 2.24
C VAL A 22 -6.41 -17.46 1.38
N LEU A 23 -6.47 -18.68 1.91
CA LEU A 23 -6.97 -19.85 1.19
C LEU A 23 -8.47 -19.78 0.93
N THR A 24 -9.26 -19.41 1.94
CA THR A 24 -10.73 -19.33 1.84
C THR A 24 -11.18 -18.28 0.83
N ASN A 25 -10.48 -17.14 0.78
CA ASN A 25 -10.81 -16.06 -0.15
C ASN A 25 -9.98 -16.13 -1.45
N ARG A 26 -9.12 -17.14 -1.62
CA ARG A 26 -8.21 -17.29 -2.76
C ARG A 26 -7.39 -16.01 -3.04
N LEU A 27 -6.95 -15.34 -1.97
CA LEU A 27 -6.21 -14.09 -2.06
C LEU A 27 -4.81 -14.35 -2.63
N GLN A 28 -4.58 -13.96 -3.87
CA GLN A 28 -3.28 -13.99 -4.51
C GLN A 28 -3.01 -12.61 -5.11
N PRO A 29 -1.75 -12.17 -5.24
CA PRO A 29 -1.45 -10.90 -5.90
C PRO A 29 -2.04 -10.82 -7.31
N SER A 30 -2.06 -11.90 -8.09
CA SER A 30 -2.69 -11.93 -9.42
C SER A 30 -4.22 -11.85 -9.40
N ALA A 31 -4.87 -12.18 -8.27
CA ALA A 31 -6.32 -12.18 -8.14
C ALA A 31 -6.92 -10.80 -7.82
N ILE A 32 -6.08 -9.82 -7.45
CA ILE A 32 -6.51 -8.43 -7.27
C ILE A 32 -6.37 -7.73 -8.61
N VAL A 33 -7.52 -7.53 -9.28
CA VAL A 33 -7.64 -7.01 -10.64
C VAL A 33 -8.39 -5.69 -10.68
N ASP A 34 -8.02 -4.84 -11.63
CA ASP A 34 -8.71 -3.59 -11.93
C ASP A 34 -9.85 -3.79 -12.94
N SER A 35 -10.71 -2.79 -13.09
CA SER A 35 -11.84 -2.83 -14.04
C SER A 35 -11.37 -3.00 -15.50
N THR A 36 -10.22 -2.45 -15.85
CA THR A 36 -9.60 -2.57 -17.18
C THR A 36 -9.17 -4.01 -17.48
N ILE A 37 -8.51 -4.67 -16.51
CA ILE A 37 -8.07 -6.07 -16.61
C ILE A 37 -9.28 -6.99 -16.65
N CYS A 38 -10.29 -6.74 -15.79
CA CYS A 38 -11.54 -7.48 -15.84
C CYS A 38 -12.24 -7.38 -17.19
N ALA A 39 -12.24 -6.20 -17.83
CA ALA A 39 -12.94 -5.99 -19.09
C ALA A 39 -12.43 -6.90 -20.21
N GLN A 40 -11.16 -7.31 -20.13
CA GLN A 40 -10.52 -8.23 -21.09
C GLN A 40 -10.76 -9.71 -20.75
N CYS A 41 -11.41 -10.04 -19.63
CA CYS A 41 -11.64 -11.42 -19.20
C CYS A 41 -12.80 -12.07 -19.97
N ASP A 42 -12.59 -13.28 -20.48
CA ASP A 42 -13.61 -14.06 -21.20
C ASP A 42 -14.87 -14.39 -20.36
N LEU A 43 -14.70 -14.39 -19.03
CA LEU A 43 -15.75 -14.63 -18.04
C LEU A 43 -16.50 -13.36 -17.62
N ASN A 44 -16.17 -12.19 -18.18
CA ASN A 44 -16.85 -10.93 -17.90
C ASN A 44 -18.24 -10.89 -18.58
N ARG A 45 -19.20 -11.61 -18.00
CA ARG A 45 -20.58 -11.74 -18.47
C ARG A 45 -21.56 -11.38 -17.36
N PRO A 46 -22.76 -10.88 -17.68
CA PRO A 46 -23.80 -10.72 -16.67
C PRO A 46 -24.05 -12.08 -15.98
N ASN A 47 -24.06 -12.08 -14.65
CA ASN A 47 -24.16 -13.26 -13.77
C ASN A 47 -22.89 -14.11 -13.57
N SER A 48 -21.71 -13.63 -13.98
CA SER A 48 -20.47 -14.32 -13.63
C SER A 48 -20.21 -14.27 -12.11
N ARG A 49 -19.72 -15.39 -11.55
CA ARG A 49 -19.38 -15.53 -10.11
C ARG A 49 -17.87 -15.50 -9.86
N CYS A 50 -17.08 -15.06 -10.83
CA CYS A 50 -15.63 -15.04 -10.74
C CYS A 50 -15.09 -13.90 -9.87
N GLN A 51 -15.89 -12.85 -9.62
CA GLN A 51 -15.50 -11.70 -8.82
C GLN A 51 -16.08 -11.73 -7.42
N ARG A 52 -15.22 -11.48 -6.44
CA ARG A 52 -15.59 -11.24 -5.04
C ARG A 52 -15.06 -9.89 -4.62
N LYS A 53 -15.95 -8.95 -4.30
CA LYS A 53 -15.58 -7.64 -3.75
C LYS A 53 -15.32 -7.78 -2.25
N MET A 54 -14.20 -7.24 -1.78
CA MET A 54 -13.80 -7.23 -0.38
C MET A 54 -13.21 -5.86 -0.07
N ASP A 55 -13.60 -5.32 1.09
CA ASP A 55 -13.11 -4.02 1.54
C ASP A 55 -11.79 -4.17 2.27
N TRP A 56 -10.93 -3.17 2.14
CA TRP A 56 -9.65 -3.08 2.85
C TRP A 56 -9.38 -1.63 3.23
N ILE A 57 -8.57 -1.44 4.27
CA ILE A 57 -8.23 -0.12 4.78
C ILE A 57 -6.79 0.19 4.40
N TRP A 58 -6.60 1.26 3.63
CA TRP A 58 -5.28 1.83 3.40
C TRP A 58 -4.92 2.79 4.54
N ARG A 59 -3.68 2.71 5.02
CA ARG A 59 -3.12 3.65 6.00
C ARG A 59 -1.76 4.11 5.52
N GLY A 60 -1.65 5.37 5.12
CA GLY A 60 -0.39 6.01 4.79
C GLY A 60 -0.16 7.24 5.63
N THR A 61 1.09 7.43 6.04
CA THR A 61 1.56 8.67 6.66
C THR A 61 2.16 9.55 5.58
N TYR A 62 1.85 10.84 5.61
CA TYR A 62 2.43 11.81 4.70
C TYR A 62 2.71 13.11 5.45
N VAL A 63 3.72 13.84 4.98
CA VAL A 63 4.00 15.18 5.48
C VAL A 63 3.12 16.16 4.70
N PRO A 64 2.28 16.97 5.36
CA PRO A 64 1.49 17.98 4.67
C PRO A 64 2.41 19.12 4.26
N VAL A 65 2.78 19.18 2.98
CA VAL A 65 3.64 20.22 2.42
C VAL A 65 2.87 20.99 1.35
N THR A 66 2.95 22.31 1.39
CA THR A 66 2.39 23.19 0.36
C THR A 66 3.24 23.16 -0.92
N ARG A 67 2.67 23.55 -2.07
CA ARG A 67 3.44 23.66 -3.32
C ARG A 67 4.64 24.60 -3.19
N ASN A 68 4.50 25.70 -2.45
CA ASN A 68 5.56 26.68 -2.25
C ASN A 68 6.71 26.09 -1.43
N GLU A 69 6.40 25.41 -0.32
CA GLU A 69 7.43 24.74 0.48
C GLU A 69 8.16 23.66 -0.32
N LEU A 70 7.44 22.87 -1.14
CA LEU A 70 8.07 21.92 -2.05
C LEU A 70 9.02 22.61 -3.04
N GLN A 71 8.60 23.74 -3.63
CA GLN A 71 9.44 24.50 -4.56
C GLN A 71 10.66 25.13 -3.86
N CYS A 72 10.50 25.66 -2.65
CA CYS A 72 11.61 26.18 -1.86
C CYS A 72 12.63 25.09 -1.54
N ILE A 73 12.16 23.91 -1.11
CA ILE A 73 13.03 22.75 -0.85
C ILE A 73 13.74 22.33 -2.14
N GLN A 74 13.04 22.30 -3.29
CA GLN A 74 13.66 22.00 -4.58
C GLN A 74 14.79 22.99 -4.92
N LEU A 75 14.53 24.30 -4.82
CA LEU A 75 15.54 25.33 -5.08
C LEU A 75 16.72 25.26 -4.10
N GLN A 76 16.47 24.95 -2.83
CA GLN A 76 17.52 24.76 -1.84
C GLN A 76 18.41 23.57 -2.21
N LEU A 77 17.80 22.41 -2.53
CA LEU A 77 18.53 21.22 -2.98
C LEU A 77 19.33 21.46 -4.27
N GLU A 78 18.81 22.28 -5.18
CA GLU A 78 19.51 22.67 -6.41
C GLU A 78 20.74 23.53 -6.12
N ASN A 79 20.71 24.37 -5.08
CA ASN A 79 21.79 25.29 -4.74
C ASN A 79 22.82 24.68 -3.78
N GLU A 80 22.40 23.87 -2.82
CA GLU A 80 23.28 23.23 -1.82
C GLU A 80 24.27 22.25 -2.47
N ARG A 81 25.48 22.14 -1.91
CA ARG A 81 26.49 21.15 -2.30
C ARG A 81 26.57 20.08 -1.22
N PHE A 82 26.29 18.84 -1.59
CA PHE A 82 26.39 17.70 -0.69
C PHE A 82 27.78 17.09 -0.78
N SER A 83 28.45 16.95 0.36
CA SER A 83 29.68 16.16 0.48
C SER A 83 29.37 14.82 1.12
N PHE A 84 29.88 13.74 0.56
CA PHE A 84 29.87 12.43 1.21
C PHE A 84 31.31 12.04 1.53
N ASN A 85 31.60 11.73 2.79
CA ASN A 85 32.94 11.38 3.27
C ASN A 85 34.03 12.39 2.85
N GLY A 86 33.73 13.70 2.89
CA GLY A 86 34.66 14.76 2.52
C GLY A 86 34.90 14.96 1.03
N GLN A 87 34.27 14.17 0.16
CA GLN A 87 34.34 14.34 -1.30
C GLN A 87 33.06 15.01 -1.82
N SER A 88 33.21 15.98 -2.73
CA SER A 88 32.07 16.65 -3.36
C SER A 88 31.34 15.69 -4.30
N ILE A 89 30.04 15.51 -4.12
CA ILE A 89 29.21 14.70 -5.01
C ILE A 89 28.74 15.55 -6.19
N GLU A 90 28.80 14.98 -7.39
CA GLU A 90 28.24 15.58 -8.61
C GLU A 90 26.70 15.62 -8.52
N LYS A 91 26.11 16.80 -8.73
CA LYS A 91 24.65 16.99 -8.65
C LYS A 91 23.96 16.22 -9.77
N LYS A 92 23.04 15.32 -9.41
CA LYS A 92 22.05 14.78 -10.36
C LYS A 92 20.80 15.65 -10.32
N SER A 93 20.25 16.01 -11.47
CA SER A 93 19.04 16.83 -11.53
C SER A 93 17.86 16.09 -10.90
N PHE A 94 16.97 16.82 -10.22
CA PHE A 94 15.76 16.24 -9.60
C PHE A 94 14.84 15.56 -10.64
N VAL A 95 14.87 16.03 -11.89
CA VAL A 95 14.11 15.46 -13.00
C VAL A 95 14.60 14.05 -13.35
N ASP A 96 15.89 13.76 -13.16
CA ASP A 96 16.47 12.45 -13.46
C ASP A 96 16.14 11.38 -12.40
N THR A 97 15.82 11.78 -11.16
CA THR A 97 15.54 10.87 -10.04
C THR A 97 14.06 10.54 -9.87
N SER A 98 13.15 11.36 -10.40
CA SER A 98 11.70 11.13 -10.36
C SER A 98 11.29 9.75 -10.96
N LYS A 99 12.09 9.21 -11.89
CA LYS A 99 11.85 7.89 -12.50
C LYS A 99 12.18 6.68 -11.61
N LYS A 100 12.81 6.86 -10.43
CA LYS A 100 13.22 5.74 -9.56
C LYS A 100 12.45 5.59 -8.25
N GLY A 101 11.42 6.42 -8.03
CA GLY A 101 10.73 6.47 -6.73
C GLY A 101 9.21 6.61 -6.79
N THR A 102 8.57 6.48 -7.96
CA THR A 102 7.13 6.19 -7.96
C THR A 102 6.95 4.74 -7.54
N ASN A 103 6.96 4.51 -6.23
CA ASN A 103 6.22 3.44 -5.61
C ASN A 103 4.72 3.79 -5.76
N THR A 104 4.28 3.92 -7.01
CA THR A 104 2.92 3.64 -7.37
C THR A 104 2.77 2.16 -7.14
N GLY A 105 2.18 1.79 -6.00
CA GLY A 105 1.34 0.59 -5.91
C GLY A 105 0.15 0.76 -6.87
N ARG A 106 0.48 0.83 -8.16
CA ARG A 106 -0.41 0.82 -9.30
C ARG A 106 0.06 -0.40 -10.07
N LYS A 107 -0.75 -1.44 -9.95
CA LYS A 107 -0.72 -2.54 -10.91
C LYS A 107 -1.08 -2.02 -12.29
#